data_AF-A0A2N7TKL8-F1
#
_entry.id   AF-A0A2N7TKL8-F1
#
_cell.length_a   1.000
_cell.length_b   1.000
_cell.length_c   1.000
_cell.angle_alpha   90.00
_cell.angle_beta   90.00
_cell.angle_gamma   90.00
#
_symmetry.space_group_name_H-M   'P 1'
#
loop_
_entity.id
_entity.type
_entity.pdbx_description
1 polymer ?
#
loop_
_entity_poly.entity_id
_entity_poly.type
_entity_poly.pdbx_seq_one_letter_code
_entity_poly.pdbx_strand_id
1 'polypeptide(L)'
;MDESNINWVLAIASLLAGIGIGALGYHLLNAGAGHLQTLRQRLAERDRELTALKDGIGDHFTEVTALVENLQRDSEALAQRLEEGAATLGNGVPAQRGLEVALAAEEKAANEEYAVPRDYADGTGGTLSEDFGLKANQSNAPQPPRY
;
A
#
# COMPACT_ATOMS: atom_id res chain seq x y z
N MET A 1 33.60 37.78 76.43
CA MET A 1 32.13 37.57 76.46
C MET A 1 31.67 37.09 75.08
N ASP A 2 32.44 36.21 74.45
CA ASP A 2 32.38 36.05 72.98
C ASP A 2 31.80 34.68 72.58
N GLU A 3 31.94 33.67 73.43
CA GLU A 3 31.45 32.30 73.15
C GLU A 3 29.92 32.20 73.08
N SER A 4 29.19 32.92 73.94
CA SER A 4 27.72 32.91 73.92
C SER A 4 27.13 33.56 72.68
N ASN A 5 27.77 34.62 72.18
CA ASN A 5 27.33 35.32 70.97
C ASN A 5 27.59 34.45 69.74
N ILE A 6 28.74 33.77 69.69
CA ILE A 6 29.07 32.83 68.61
C ILE A 6 28.11 31.64 68.58
N ASN A 7 27.75 31.06 69.74
CA ASN A 7 26.86 29.91 69.78
C ASN A 7 25.44 30.26 69.29
N TRP A 8 24.92 31.44 69.66
CA TRP A 8 23.60 31.89 69.22
C TRP A 8 23.59 32.28 67.73
N VAL A 9 24.66 32.90 67.22
CA VAL A 9 24.81 33.19 65.79
C VAL A 9 24.88 31.90 64.97
N LEU A 10 25.61 30.88 65.43
CA LEU A 10 25.66 29.57 64.77
C LEU A 10 24.29 28.86 64.80
N ALA A 11 23.55 28.98 65.90
CA ALA A 11 22.20 28.44 65.99
C ALA A 11 21.25 29.09 64.97
N ILE A 12 21.31 30.41 64.80
CA ILE A 12 20.50 31.12 63.80
C ILE A 12 20.95 30.81 62.37
N ALA A 13 22.26 30.79 62.13
CA ALA A 13 22.82 30.51 60.81
C ALA A 13 22.45 29.09 60.33
N SER A 14 22.53 28.09 61.21
CA SER A 14 22.15 26.71 60.88
C SER A 14 20.64 26.56 60.69
N LEU A 15 19.81 27.27 61.46
CA LEU A 15 18.37 27.31 61.27
C LEU A 15 18.01 27.89 59.89
N LEU A 16 18.62 29.03 59.52
CA LEU A 16 18.40 29.65 58.21
C LEU A 16 18.89 28.76 57.06
N ALA A 17 20.08 28.16 57.21
CA ALA A 17 20.60 27.22 56.22
C ALA A 17 19.68 26.00 56.07
N GLY A 18 19.16 25.46 57.18
CA GLY A 18 18.23 24.35 57.19
C GLY A 18 16.90 24.68 56.51
N ILE A 19 16.33 25.85 56.77
CA ILE A 19 15.10 26.32 56.10
C ILE A 19 15.34 26.48 54.60
N GLY A 20 16.47 27.06 54.19
CA GLY A 20 16.82 27.22 52.79
C GLY A 20 16.94 25.87 52.07
N ILE A 21 17.67 24.92 52.65
CA ILE A 21 17.84 23.57 52.09
C ILE A 21 16.51 22.82 52.06
N GLY A 22 15.71 22.92 53.12
CA GLY A 22 14.39 22.28 53.21
C GLY A 22 13.40 22.82 52.19
N ALA A 23 13.36 24.14 52.00
CA ALA A 23 12.50 24.79 51.01
C ALA A 23 12.93 24.42 49.58
N LEU A 24 14.24 24.39 49.29
CA LEU A 24 14.73 23.90 48.00
C LEU A 24 14.34 22.43 47.79
N GLY A 25 14.58 21.56 48.78
CA GLY A 25 14.21 20.15 48.69
C GLY A 25 12.73 19.95 48.39
N TYR A 26 11.86 20.64 49.12
CA TYR A 26 10.41 20.60 48.90
C TYR A 26 10.01 21.13 47.52
N HIS A 27 10.63 22.22 47.05
CA HIS A 27 10.33 22.79 45.74
C HIS A 27 10.73 21.85 44.59
N LEU A 28 11.89 21.18 44.69
CA LEU A 28 12.31 20.19 43.69
C LEU A 28 11.41 18.96 43.69
N LEU A 29 11.03 18.45 44.87
CA LEU A 29 10.11 17.30 45.00
C LEU A 29 8.71 17.64 44.49
N ASN A 30 8.20 18.83 44.80
CA ASN A 30 6.88 19.29 44.36
C ASN A 30 6.85 19.55 42.84
N ALA A 31 7.92 20.10 42.27
CA ALA A 31 8.07 20.25 40.82
C ALA A 31 8.18 18.88 40.11
N GLY A 32 8.89 17.92 40.72
CA GLY A 32 9.01 16.55 40.21
C GLY A 32 7.70 15.76 40.25
N ALA A 33 6.85 15.99 41.25
CA ALA A 33 5.57 15.28 41.40
C ALA A 33 4.61 15.52 40.23
N GLY A 34 4.50 16.76 39.75
CA GLY A 34 3.70 17.08 38.56
C GLY A 34 4.26 16.46 37.27
N HIS A 35 5.58 16.35 37.18
CA HIS A 35 6.24 15.68 36.05
C HIS A 35 5.99 14.16 36.05
N LEU A 36 5.99 13.52 37.22
CA LEU A 36 5.66 12.09 37.35
C LEU A 36 4.21 11.78 36.94
N GLN A 37 3.26 12.65 37.28
CA GLN A 37 1.86 12.48 36.90
C GLN A 37 1.67 12.61 35.39
N THR A 38 2.31 13.60 34.76
CA THR A 38 2.27 13.76 33.31
C THR A 38 2.97 12.61 32.57
N LEU A 39 4.06 12.06 33.11
CA LEU A 39 4.67 10.82 32.58
C LEU A 39 3.73 9.62 32.68
N ARG A 40 3.04 9.45 33.81
CA ARG A 40 2.04 8.37 33.97
C ARG A 40 0.86 8.51 33.01
N GLN A 41 0.37 9.73 32.80
CA GLN A 41 -0.67 9.99 31.80
C GLN A 41 -0.21 9.62 30.40
N ARG A 42 1.01 10.04 30.01
CA ARG A 42 1.59 9.69 28.72
C ARG A 42 1.78 8.18 28.54
N LEU A 43 2.16 7.46 29.58
CA LEU A 43 2.25 5.98 29.56
C LEU A 43 0.88 5.35 29.32
N ALA A 44 -0.14 5.77 30.07
CA ALA A 44 -1.50 5.25 29.90
C ALA A 44 -2.10 5.55 28.52
N GLU A 45 -1.71 6.66 27.90
CA GLU A 45 -2.12 7.03 26.54
C GLU A 45 -1.39 6.19 25.48
N ARG A 46 -0.08 5.97 25.64
CA ARG A 46 0.72 5.09 24.78
C ARG A 46 0.28 3.63 24.85
N ASP A 47 -0.06 3.12 26.04
CA ASP A 47 -0.55 1.74 26.20
C ASP A 47 -1.89 1.52 25.48
N ARG A 48 -2.76 2.55 25.45
CA ARG A 48 -4.00 2.52 24.66
C ARG A 48 -3.71 2.51 23.16
N GLU A 49 -2.80 3.35 22.69
CA GLU A 49 -2.39 3.36 21.28
C GLU A 49 -1.78 2.02 20.83
N LEU A 50 -0.95 1.40 21.68
CA LEU A 50 -0.37 0.08 21.41
C LEU A 50 -1.43 -1.02 21.37
N THR A 51 -2.43 -0.95 22.25
CA THR A 51 -3.53 -1.93 22.24
C THR A 51 -4.37 -1.79 20.97
N ALA A 52 -4.70 -0.56 20.56
CA ALA A 52 -5.44 -0.31 19.33
C ALA A 52 -4.67 -0.76 18.07
N LEU A 53 -3.36 -0.53 18.03
CA LEU A 53 -2.51 -0.99 16.93
C LEU A 53 -2.45 -2.52 16.88
N LYS A 54 -2.30 -3.17 18.04
CA LYS A 54 -2.28 -4.64 18.15
C LYS A 54 -3.60 -5.24 17.69
N ASP A 55 -4.72 -4.66 18.09
CA ASP A 55 -6.05 -5.14 17.68
C ASP A 55 -6.24 -4.98 16.16
N GLY A 56 -5.83 -3.83 15.58
CA GLY A 56 -5.88 -3.63 14.13
C GLY A 56 -4.98 -4.59 13.33
N ILE A 57 -3.81 -4.97 13.85
CA ILE A 57 -2.96 -6.00 13.24
C ILE A 57 -3.62 -7.38 13.29
N GLY A 58 -4.36 -7.69 14.37
CA GLY A 58 -5.11 -8.94 14.49
C GLY A 58 -6.19 -9.10 13.43
N ASP A 59 -6.90 -8.00 13.13
CA ASP A 59 -7.91 -7.98 12.07
C ASP A 59 -7.27 -8.21 10.69
N HIS A 60 -6.15 -7.53 10.40
CA HIS A 60 -5.40 -7.74 9.16
C HIS A 60 -4.84 -9.16 9.03
N PHE A 61 -4.40 -9.79 10.13
CA PHE A 61 -3.92 -11.16 10.08
C PHE A 61 -5.05 -12.14 9.77
N THR A 62 -6.25 -11.88 10.26
CA THR A 62 -7.45 -12.67 9.96
C THR A 62 -7.83 -12.55 8.49
N GLU A 63 -7.84 -11.32 7.96
CA GLU A 63 -8.10 -11.04 6.55
C GLU A 63 -7.05 -11.68 5.62
N VAL A 64 -5.76 -11.54 5.96
CA VAL A 64 -4.66 -12.15 5.20
C VAL A 64 -4.74 -13.66 5.23
N THR A 65 -5.07 -14.26 6.37
CA THR A 65 -5.24 -15.72 6.47
C THR A 65 -6.39 -16.20 5.58
N ALA A 66 -7.50 -15.45 5.54
CA ALA A 66 -8.61 -15.75 4.64
C ALA A 66 -8.23 -15.60 3.16
N LEU A 67 -7.46 -14.57 2.80
CA LEU A 67 -6.93 -14.40 1.44
C LEU A 67 -5.98 -15.54 1.05
N VAL A 68 -5.09 -15.96 1.95
CA VAL A 68 -4.16 -17.07 1.74
C VAL A 68 -4.90 -18.39 1.55
N GLU A 69 -5.95 -18.63 2.35
CA GLU A 69 -6.78 -19.84 2.20
C GLU A 69 -7.48 -19.87 0.83
N ASN A 70 -8.03 -18.74 0.38
CA ASN A 70 -8.63 -18.65 -0.94
C ASN A 70 -7.59 -18.84 -2.06
N LEU A 71 -6.40 -18.25 -1.93
CA LEU A 71 -5.32 -18.44 -2.89
C LEU A 71 -4.86 -19.90 -2.98
N GLN A 72 -4.81 -20.61 -1.85
CA GLN A 72 -4.50 -22.03 -1.83
C GLN A 72 -5.56 -22.84 -2.58
N ARG A 73 -6.85 -22.58 -2.33
CA ARG A 73 -7.95 -23.23 -3.06
C ARG A 73 -7.90 -22.94 -4.55
N ASP A 74 -7.60 -21.70 -4.94
CA ASP A 74 -7.49 -21.30 -6.34
C ASP A 74 -6.29 -22.00 -7.01
N SER A 75 -5.17 -22.16 -6.31
CA SER A 75 -4.01 -22.92 -6.78
C SER A 75 -4.35 -24.40 -7.00
N GLU A 76 -5.07 -25.03 -6.07
CA GLU A 76 -5.50 -26.43 -6.21
C GLU A 76 -6.49 -26.60 -7.37
N ALA A 77 -7.44 -25.68 -7.52
CA ALA A 77 -8.39 -25.68 -8.63
C ALA A 77 -7.71 -25.47 -9.99
N LEU A 78 -6.70 -24.59 -10.07
CA LEU A 78 -5.88 -24.41 -11.26
C LEU A 78 -5.10 -25.66 -11.60
N ALA A 79 -4.49 -26.33 -10.60
CA ALA A 79 -3.79 -27.58 -10.81
C ALA A 79 -4.71 -28.67 -11.39
N GLN A 80 -5.92 -28.83 -10.83
CA GLN A 80 -6.92 -29.76 -11.35
C GLN A 80 -7.33 -29.43 -12.79
N ARG A 81 -7.62 -28.16 -13.10
CA ARG A 81 -7.97 -27.74 -14.47
C ARG A 81 -6.82 -27.92 -15.45
N LEU A 82 -5.58 -27.80 -14.99
CA LEU A 82 -4.40 -28.00 -15.83
C LEU A 82 -4.18 -29.48 -16.13
N GLU A 83 -4.42 -30.36 -15.16
CA GLU A 83 -4.45 -31.82 -15.38
C GLU A 83 -5.58 -32.22 -16.34
N GLU A 84 -6.79 -31.70 -16.14
CA GLU A 84 -7.94 -31.92 -17.03
C GLU A 84 -7.66 -31.38 -18.45
N GLY A 85 -7.14 -30.16 -18.56
CA GLY A 85 -6.77 -29.53 -19.82
C GLY A 85 -5.67 -30.30 -20.55
N ALA A 86 -4.65 -30.75 -19.83
CA ALA A 86 -3.60 -31.59 -20.38
C ALA A 86 -4.12 -32.96 -20.84
N ALA A 87 -5.06 -33.57 -20.11
CA ALA A 87 -5.72 -34.81 -20.52
C ALA A 87 -6.60 -34.61 -21.77
N THR A 88 -7.33 -33.48 -21.85
CA THR A 88 -8.21 -33.18 -22.99
C THR A 88 -7.41 -32.83 -24.24
N LEU A 89 -6.35 -32.03 -24.12
CA LEU A 89 -5.45 -31.65 -25.22
C LEU A 89 -4.53 -32.80 -25.64
N GLY A 90 -4.10 -33.64 -24.68
CA GLY A 90 -3.29 -34.82 -24.96
C GLY A 90 -4.06 -35.93 -25.68
N ASN A 91 -5.39 -35.97 -25.56
CA ASN A 91 -6.24 -37.00 -26.14
C ASN A 91 -7.07 -36.53 -27.35
N GLY A 92 -6.95 -35.24 -27.74
CA GLY A 92 -7.77 -34.64 -28.78
C GLY A 92 -7.01 -33.72 -29.75
N VAL A 93 -6.81 -34.24 -30.97
CA VAL A 93 -6.82 -33.51 -32.26
C VAL A 93 -5.43 -33.07 -32.85
N PRO A 94 -5.22 -33.22 -34.18
CA PRO A 94 -3.90 -33.22 -34.82
C PRO A 94 -3.38 -31.81 -35.07
N ALA A 95 -2.63 -31.26 -34.12
CA ALA A 95 -1.95 -29.96 -34.27
C ALA A 95 -1.03 -29.90 -35.51
N GLN A 96 -0.50 -31.04 -35.96
CA GLN A 96 0.33 -31.14 -37.16
C GLN A 96 -0.41 -30.74 -38.45
N ARG A 97 -1.72 -31.03 -38.56
CA ARG A 97 -2.48 -30.77 -39.79
C ARG A 97 -2.82 -29.28 -39.96
N GLY A 98 -3.02 -28.55 -38.86
CA GLY A 98 -3.19 -27.09 -38.89
C GLY A 98 -1.88 -26.37 -39.20
N LEU A 99 -0.75 -26.90 -38.71
CA LEU A 99 0.57 -26.36 -38.99
C LEU A 99 0.98 -26.53 -40.46
N GLU A 100 0.70 -27.70 -41.07
CA GLU A 100 0.92 -27.91 -42.51
C GLU A 100 0.11 -26.95 -43.39
N VAL A 101 -1.14 -26.66 -43.01
CA VAL A 101 -1.98 -25.70 -43.74
C VAL A 101 -1.46 -24.26 -43.58
N ALA A 102 -0.94 -23.91 -42.40
CA ALA A 102 -0.32 -22.60 -42.16
C ALA A 102 1.00 -22.43 -42.95
N LEU A 103 1.83 -23.47 -42.99
CA LEU A 103 3.08 -23.48 -43.77
C LEU A 103 2.81 -23.39 -45.29
N ALA A 104 1.78 -24.08 -45.78
CA ALA A 104 1.35 -23.97 -47.18
C ALA A 104 0.74 -22.59 -47.53
N ALA A 105 0.22 -21.87 -46.53
CA ALA A 105 -0.27 -20.51 -46.69
C ALA A 105 0.87 -19.48 -46.67
N GLU A 106 1.92 -19.67 -45.85
CA GLU A 106 3.13 -18.84 -45.86
C GLU A 106 3.88 -18.89 -47.20
N GLU A 107 3.93 -20.05 -47.85
CA GLU A 107 4.57 -20.22 -49.16
C GLU A 107 3.84 -19.45 -50.29
N LYS A 108 2.51 -19.28 -50.16
CA LYS A 108 1.72 -18.43 -51.07
C LYS A 108 1.81 -16.94 -50.75
N ALA A 109 2.00 -16.59 -49.49
CA ALA A 109 2.04 -15.19 -49.03
C ALA A 109 3.43 -14.54 -49.20
N ALA A 110 4.49 -15.31 -49.46
CA ALA A 110 5.81 -14.76 -49.80
C ALA A 110 5.87 -13.92 -51.09
N ASN A 111 4.82 -13.93 -51.92
CA ASN A 111 4.71 -13.16 -53.16
C ASN A 111 3.71 -11.98 -53.09
N GLU A 112 3.09 -11.73 -51.94
CA GLU A 112 2.25 -10.56 -51.71
C GLU A 112 2.87 -9.68 -50.64
N GLU A 113 3.03 -8.39 -50.94
CA GLU A 113 3.57 -7.38 -50.05
C GLU A 113 2.77 -7.36 -48.74
N TYR A 114 3.37 -7.89 -47.66
CA TYR A 114 2.75 -7.93 -46.35
C TYR A 114 2.49 -6.50 -45.87
N ALA A 115 1.21 -6.13 -45.75
CA ALA A 115 0.83 -4.90 -45.08
C ALA A 115 1.32 -4.97 -43.62
N VAL A 116 2.14 -3.99 -43.22
CA VAL A 116 2.66 -3.86 -41.86
C VAL A 116 1.48 -3.95 -40.88
N PRO A 117 1.60 -4.73 -39.78
CA PRO A 117 0.55 -4.84 -38.78
C PRO A 117 0.08 -3.45 -38.36
N ARG A 118 -1.23 -3.23 -38.48
CA ARG A 118 -1.82 -1.93 -38.22
C ARG A 118 -1.64 -1.60 -36.75
N ASP A 119 -0.87 -0.55 -36.46
CA ASP A 119 -0.68 -0.05 -35.10
C ASP A 119 -1.95 0.68 -34.66
N TYR A 120 -2.71 0.05 -33.76
CA TYR A 120 -3.95 0.61 -33.22
C TYR A 120 -3.70 1.59 -32.05
N ALA A 121 -2.43 1.86 -31.71
CA ALA A 121 -2.03 2.75 -30.63
C ALA A 121 -1.51 4.12 -31.09
N ASP A 122 -1.52 4.43 -32.39
CA ASP A 122 -1.08 5.71 -32.98
C ASP A 122 -1.91 6.94 -32.51
N GLY A 123 -2.91 6.77 -31.64
CA GLY A 123 -3.70 7.90 -31.12
C GLY A 123 -4.50 8.62 -32.22
N THR A 124 -4.47 8.13 -33.46
CA THR A 124 -5.30 8.54 -34.59
C THR A 124 -6.73 8.01 -34.40
N GLY A 125 -7.39 8.51 -33.36
CA GLY A 125 -8.84 8.39 -33.19
C GLY A 125 -9.36 6.96 -33.23
N GLY A 126 -8.99 6.15 -32.24
CA GLY A 126 -9.58 4.82 -32.03
C GLY A 126 -11.07 4.90 -31.68
N THR A 127 -11.73 3.75 -31.56
CA THR A 127 -13.18 3.65 -31.21
C THR A 127 -13.54 4.22 -29.84
N LEU A 128 -12.54 4.58 -29.03
CA LEU A 128 -12.68 5.21 -27.72
C LEU A 128 -12.37 6.72 -27.75
N SER A 129 -12.03 7.28 -28.92
CA SER A 129 -11.84 8.73 -29.04
C SER A 129 -13.20 9.44 -29.07
N GLU A 130 -13.25 10.60 -28.43
CA GLU A 130 -14.49 11.37 -28.20
C GLU A 130 -15.07 11.91 -29.53
N ASP A 131 -14.21 12.05 -30.54
CA ASP A 131 -14.57 12.45 -31.91
C ASP A 131 -15.01 11.27 -32.79
N PHE A 132 -14.93 10.02 -32.31
CA PHE A 132 -15.31 8.85 -33.07
C PHE A 132 -16.83 8.83 -33.31
N GLY A 133 -17.23 9.27 -34.50
CA GLY A 133 -18.64 9.37 -34.91
C GLY A 133 -19.22 10.79 -34.87
N LEU A 134 -18.45 11.80 -34.48
CA LEU A 134 -18.90 13.19 -34.41
C LEU A 134 -18.19 14.07 -35.46
N LYS A 135 -18.54 13.92 -36.74
CA LYS A 135 -18.13 14.90 -37.75
C LYS A 135 -18.97 16.16 -37.64
N ALA A 136 -18.36 17.27 -37.22
CA ALA A 136 -18.94 18.60 -37.36
C ALA A 136 -19.17 18.89 -38.86
N ASN A 137 -20.44 19.08 -39.22
CA ASN A 137 -20.88 19.37 -40.57
C ASN A 137 -20.39 20.76 -41.02
N GLN A 138 -19.20 20.86 -41.60
CA GLN A 138 -18.86 21.92 -42.56
C GLN A 138 -17.96 21.34 -43.67
N SER A 139 -18.46 21.40 -44.90
CA SER A 139 -17.77 21.18 -46.19
C SER A 139 -17.45 19.74 -46.64
N ASN A 140 -18.43 19.04 -47.21
CA ASN A 140 -18.30 18.53 -48.59
C ASN A 140 -19.66 18.06 -49.13
N ALA A 141 -20.08 18.61 -50.28
CA ALA A 141 -21.31 18.21 -50.96
C ALA A 141 -21.20 16.77 -51.54
N PRO A 142 -22.31 16.02 -51.66
CA PRO A 142 -22.27 14.65 -52.16
C PRO A 142 -21.93 14.63 -53.66
N GLN A 143 -20.85 13.95 -54.04
CA GLN A 143 -20.53 13.69 -55.45
C GLN A 143 -21.34 12.49 -55.97
N PRO A 144 -22.00 12.60 -57.14
CA PRO A 144 -22.81 11.53 -57.69
C PRO A 144 -21.97 10.40 -58.29
N PRO A 145 -22.51 9.17 -58.33
CA PRO A 145 -21.78 7.99 -58.77
C PRO A 145 -21.41 8.07 -60.25
N ARG A 146 -20.14 7.75 -60.57
CA ARG A 146 -19.71 7.50 -61.94
C ARG A 146 -19.96 6.03 -62.26
N TYR A 147 -20.80 5.80 -63.28
CA TYR A 147 -20.95 4.52 -63.98
C TYR A 147 -19.71 4.18 -64.78
#